data_AF-A0ABD3Y0A6-F1
#
_entry.id   AF-A0ABD3Y0A6-F1
#
_cell.length_a   1.000
_cell.length_b   1.000
_cell.length_c   1.000
_cell.angle_alpha   90.00
_cell.angle_beta   90.00
_cell.angle_gamma   90.00
#
_symmetry.space_group_name_H-M   'P 1'
#
loop_
_entity.id
_entity.type
_entity.pdbx_description
1 polymer ?
#
loop_
_entity_poly.entity_id
_entity_poly.type
_entity_poly.pdbx_seq_one_letter_code
_entity_poly.pdbx_strand_id
1 'polypeptide(L)'
;MTQKPSGGYKYILHLVDHFSTSHVLAPLVQKTQAEVNLALYHMFSIIGIPVILHTDNGSEFGALDRLLQPLPGSSHIIHGRPWNWILEEKMSAMEAIYHGDGPAPWHLWLPLIQC
;
A
#
# COMPACT_ATOMS: atom_id res chain seq x y z
N MET A 1 -20.30 15.07 18.66
CA MET A 1 -18.83 15.12 18.57
C MET A 1 -18.46 16.31 17.71
N THR A 2 -17.79 17.32 18.26
CA THR A 2 -17.36 18.50 17.50
C THR A 2 -15.98 18.21 16.92
N GLN A 3 -15.86 18.20 15.59
CA GLN A 3 -14.60 17.90 14.91
C GLN A 3 -13.60 19.03 15.17
N LYS A 4 -12.46 18.73 15.80
CA LYS A 4 -11.36 19.70 15.92
C LYS A 4 -10.66 19.84 14.56
N PRO A 5 -10.17 21.04 14.20
CA PRO A 5 -9.45 21.25 12.96
C PRO A 5 -8.17 20.40 12.94
N SER A 6 -7.89 19.75 11.81
CA SER A 6 -6.82 18.75 11.64
C SER A 6 -5.39 19.31 11.72
N GLY A 7 -5.19 20.55 12.17
CA GLY A 7 -3.87 21.16 12.36
C GLY A 7 -3.01 21.29 11.09
N GLY A 8 -3.62 21.18 9.90
CA GLY A 8 -2.91 21.18 8.62
C GLY A 8 -2.52 19.80 8.11
N TYR A 9 -2.69 18.74 8.90
CA TYR A 9 -2.51 17.36 8.47
C TYR A 9 -3.67 16.93 7.58
N LYS A 10 -3.34 16.47 6.36
CA LYS A 10 -4.31 16.12 5.31
C LYS A 10 -4.26 14.64 4.95
N TYR A 11 -3.18 13.96 5.32
CA TYR A 11 -2.91 12.59 4.92
C TYR A 11 -2.47 11.76 6.12
N ILE A 12 -2.64 10.44 6.00
CA ILE A 12 -2.18 9.47 6.98
C ILE A 12 -1.31 8.47 6.23
N LEU A 13 -0.05 8.37 6.65
CA LEU A 13 0.78 7.24 6.27
C LEU A 13 0.42 6.07 7.17
N HIS A 14 0.08 4.94 6.55
CA HIS A 14 -0.31 3.74 7.23
C HIS A 14 0.66 2.62 6.89
N LEU A 15 1.32 2.11 7.91
CA LEU A 15 2.16 0.92 7.83
C LEU A 15 1.46 -0.24 8.55
N VAL A 16 1.43 -1.40 7.90
CA VAL A 16 0.90 -2.64 8.45
C VAL A 16 2.05 -3.65 8.54
N ASP A 17 2.28 -4.17 9.73
CA ASP A 17 3.05 -5.40 9.85
C ASP A 17 2.12 -6.60 9.66
N HIS A 18 2.33 -7.36 8.58
CA HIS A 18 1.48 -8.49 8.25
C HIS A 18 1.60 -9.66 9.23
N PHE A 19 2.75 -9.82 9.89
CA PHE A 19 2.96 -10.93 10.82
C PHE A 19 2.19 -10.73 12.12
N SER A 20 2.39 -9.58 12.78
CA SER A 20 1.73 -9.26 14.05
C SER A 20 0.36 -8.62 13.90
N THR A 21 -0.04 -8.33 12.65
CA THR A 21 -1.22 -7.51 12.31
C THR A 21 -1.24 -6.14 13.00
N SER A 22 -0.07 -5.62 13.37
CA SER A 22 0.06 -4.31 14.01
C SER A 22 -0.05 -3.19 12.98
N HIS A 23 -0.72 -2.11 13.39
CA HIS A 23 -0.93 -0.92 12.56
C HIS A 23 -0.18 0.27 13.15
N VAL A 24 0.69 0.89 12.36
CA VAL A 24 1.39 2.13 12.73
C VAL A 24 0.91 3.24 11.80
N LEU A 25 0.51 4.37 12.39
CA LEU A 25 -0.04 5.50 11.69
C LEU A 25 0.80 6.75 11.96
N ALA A 26 1.13 7.51 10.91
CA ALA A 26 1.70 8.85 11.05
C ALA A 26 0.89 9.87 10.26
N PRO A 27 0.54 11.01 10.87
CA PRO A 27 -0.10 12.10 10.16
C PRO A 27 0.92 12.83 9.27
N LEU A 28 0.51 13.18 8.05
CA LEU A 28 1.30 13.97 7.11
C LEU A 28 0.55 15.24 6.69
N VAL A 29 1.28 16.33 6.54
CA VAL A 29 0.81 17.61 6.00
C VAL A 29 0.75 17.53 4.47
N GLN A 30 1.75 16.91 3.84
CA GLN A 30 1.82 16.71 2.40
C GLN A 30 2.23 15.27 2.04
N LYS A 31 1.80 14.79 0.86
CA LYS A 31 2.27 13.50 0.31
C LYS A 31 3.56 13.68 -0.50
N THR A 32 4.59 14.27 0.10
CA THR A 32 5.89 14.41 -0.56
C THR A 32 6.80 13.25 -0.16
N GLN A 33 7.69 12.87 -1.08
CA GLN A 33 8.65 11.79 -0.82
C GLN A 33 9.54 12.07 0.41
N ALA A 34 9.96 13.32 0.61
CA ALA A 34 10.78 13.69 1.77
C ALA A 34 10.02 13.49 3.09
N GLU A 35 8.75 13.88 3.15
CA GLU A 35 7.92 13.74 4.34
C GLU A 35 7.59 12.27 4.63
N VAL A 36 7.29 11.49 3.59
CA VAL A 36 7.08 10.04 3.70
C VAL A 36 8.35 9.32 4.18
N ASN A 37 9.51 9.63 3.60
CA ASN A 37 10.78 9.02 4.01
C ASN A 37 11.11 9.32 5.48
N LEU A 38 10.89 10.55 5.94
CA LEU A 38 11.09 10.92 7.34
C LEU A 38 10.13 10.19 8.27
N ALA A 39 8.86 10.09 7.90
CA ALA A 39 7.87 9.36 8.68
C ALA A 39 8.19 7.86 8.76
N LEU A 40 8.59 7.24 7.64
CA LEU A 40 9.01 5.83 7.60
C LEU A 40 10.26 5.58 8.44
N TYR A 41 11.25 6.47 8.39
CA TYR A 41 12.44 6.39 9.24
C TYR A 41 12.08 6.34 10.74
N HIS A 42 11.19 7.23 11.17
CA HIS A 42 10.70 7.22 12.55
C HIS A 42 9.93 5.95 12.89
N MET A 43 9.06 5.46 11.99
CA MET A 43 8.34 4.21 12.21
C MET A 43 9.30 3.01 12.34
N PHE A 44 10.29 2.88 11.45
CA PHE A 44 11.29 1.81 11.50
C PHE A 44 12.16 1.89 12.75
N SER A 45 12.38 3.08 13.29
CA SER A 45 13.08 3.23 14.58
C SER A 45 12.30 2.66 15.76
N ILE A 46 10.98 2.51 15.63
CA ILE A 46 10.09 1.97 16.68
C ILE A 46 9.90 0.46 16.53
N ILE A 47 9.62 0.00 15.31
CA ILE A 47 9.24 -1.41 15.04
C ILE A 47 10.40 -2.25 14.52
N GLY A 48 11.51 -1.63 14.15
CA GLY A 48 12.60 -2.26 13.41
C GLY A 48 12.48 -2.09 11.89
N ILE A 49 13.55 -2.46 11.19
CA ILE A 49 13.63 -2.39 9.74
C ILE A 49 12.99 -3.66 9.15
N PRO A 50 11.96 -3.55 8.29
CA PRO A 50 11.34 -4.72 7.70
C PRO A 50 12.26 -5.38 6.67
N VAL A 51 12.25 -6.72 6.61
CA VAL A 51 12.99 -7.46 5.57
C VAL A 51 12.37 -7.26 4.19
N ILE A 52 11.04 -7.12 4.13
CA ILE A 52 10.29 -6.85 2.90
C ILE A 52 9.42 -5.64 3.15
N LEU A 53 9.58 -4.61 2.31
CA LEU A 53 8.77 -3.41 2.34
C LEU A 53 7.92 -3.36 1.07
N HIS A 54 6.61 -3.54 1.23
CA HIS A 54 5.67 -3.49 0.11
C HIS A 54 5.01 -2.12 0.06
N THR A 55 5.17 -1.41 -1.07
CA THR A 55 4.49 -0.13 -1.33
C THR A 55 3.76 -0.20 -2.67
N ASP A 56 2.86 0.75 -2.92
CA ASP A 56 2.34 0.95 -4.27
C ASP A 56 3.37 1.66 -5.17
N ASN A 57 2.98 1.95 -6.42
CA ASN A 57 3.80 2.72 -7.37
C ASN A 57 3.62 4.24 -7.20
N GLY A 58 3.23 4.71 -6.01
CA GLY A 58 3.10 6.13 -5.71
C GLY A 58 4.43 6.86 -5.87
N SER A 59 4.39 8.06 -6.44
CA SER A 59 5.58 8.91 -6.61
C SER A 59 6.28 9.24 -5.28
N GLU A 60 5.53 9.23 -4.19
CA GLU A 60 6.01 9.44 -2.82
C GLU A 60 6.91 8.31 -2.30
N PHE A 61 6.92 7.14 -2.95
CA PHE A 61 7.77 5.99 -2.59
C PHE A 61 8.94 5.79 -3.57
N GLY A 62 9.05 6.61 -4.63
CA GLY A 62 9.96 6.37 -5.74
C GLY A 62 11.47 6.43 -5.45
N ALA A 63 11.91 6.92 -4.29
CA ALA A 63 13.32 6.80 -3.87
C ALA A 63 13.47 6.31 -2.43
N LEU A 64 12.66 5.31 -2.09
CA LEU A 64 12.71 4.61 -0.83
C LEU A 64 14.00 3.77 -0.69
N ASP A 65 14.61 3.34 -1.80
CA ASP A 65 15.93 2.70 -1.79
C ASP A 65 16.99 3.56 -1.09
N ARG A 66 16.94 4.88 -1.26
CA ARG A 66 17.89 5.80 -0.60
C ARG A 66 17.70 5.87 0.91
N LEU A 67 16.47 5.65 1.39
CA LEU A 67 16.17 5.58 2.82
C LEU A 67 16.71 4.28 3.41
N LEU A 68 16.64 3.18 2.66
CA LEU A 68 16.96 1.83 3.13
C LEU A 68 18.44 1.46 3.00
N GLN A 69 19.15 1.94 1.98
CA GLN A 69 20.58 1.69 1.76
C GLN A 69 21.49 1.90 3.00
N PRO A 70 21.33 2.96 3.80
CA PRO A 70 22.17 3.17 4.98
C PRO A 70 21.75 2.33 6.20
N LEU A 71 20.61 1.64 6.14
CA LEU A 71 20.06 0.90 7.28
C LEU A 71 20.60 -0.54 7.33
N PRO A 72 20.92 -1.07 8.53
CA PRO A 72 21.40 -2.43 8.67
C PRO A 72 20.29 -3.44 8.39
N GLY A 73 20.58 -4.40 7.50
CA GLY A 73 19.62 -5.40 7.03
C GLY A 73 19.07 -5.00 5.66
N SER A 74 19.33 -5.84 4.66
CA SER A 74 18.87 -5.61 3.29
C SER A 74 17.34 -5.75 3.24
N SER A 75 16.63 -4.64 3.30
CA SER A 75 15.19 -4.59 3.06
C SER A 75 14.93 -4.62 1.56
N HIS A 76 14.17 -5.60 1.09
CA HIS A 76 13.74 -5.69 -0.30
C HIS A 76 12.46 -4.89 -0.51
N ILE A 77 12.50 -3.94 -1.44
CA ILE A 77 11.31 -3.18 -1.82
C ILE A 77 10.55 -3.94 -2.89
N ILE A 78 9.29 -4.22 -2.61
CA ILE A 78 8.35 -4.78 -3.57
C ILE A 78 7.35 -3.67 -3.89
N HIS A 79 7.23 -3.35 -5.17
CA HIS A 79 6.19 -2.45 -5.63
C HIS A 79 4.99 -3.27 -6.11
N GLY A 80 3.78 -2.83 -5.74
CA GLY A 80 2.55 -3.43 -6.21
C GLY A 80 2.47 -3.41 -7.75
N ARG A 81 1.65 -4.29 -8.34
CA ARG A 81 1.47 -4.25 -9.80
C ARG A 81 0.87 -2.90 -10.21
N PRO A 82 1.41 -2.24 -11.25
CA PRO A 82 0.76 -1.07 -11.83
C PRO A 82 -0.64 -1.43 -12.30
N TRP A 83 -1.55 -0.48 -12.19
CA TRP A 83 -2.90 -0.61 -12.76
C TRP A 83 -2.82 -1.04 -14.23
N ASN A 84 -3.53 -2.10 -14.59
CA ASN A 84 -3.65 -2.58 -15.97
C ASN A 84 -5.11 -2.46 -16.40
N TRP A 85 -5.39 -1.57 -17.34
CA TRP A 85 -6.71 -1.31 -17.92
C TRP A 85 -7.37 -2.56 -18.54
N ILE A 86 -6.58 -3.55 -18.97
CA ILE A 86 -7.10 -4.84 -19.46
C ILE A 86 -7.83 -5.60 -18.34
N LEU A 87 -7.42 -5.42 -17.07
CA LEU A 87 -8.11 -6.02 -15.94
C LEU A 87 -9.45 -5.36 -15.67
N GLU A 88 -9.60 -4.04 -15.88
CA GLU A 88 -10.89 -3.35 -15.77
C GLU A 88 -11.87 -3.84 -16.82
N GLU A 89 -11.45 -3.97 -18.08
CA GLU A 89 -12.31 -4.49 -19.15
C GLU A 89 -12.76 -5.93 -18.83
N LYS A 90 -11.85 -6.75 -18.30
CA LYS A 90 -12.16 -8.12 -17.86
C LYS A 90 -13.07 -8.15 -16.62
N MET A 91 -12.88 -7.26 -15.66
CA MET A 91 -13.70 -7.14 -14.45
C MET A 91 -15.10 -6.61 -14.79
N SER A 92 -15.21 -5.63 -15.67
CA SER A 92 -16.47 -5.08 -16.17
C SER A 92 -17.25 -6.12 -16.99
N ALA A 93 -16.57 -6.85 -17.87
CA ALA A 93 -17.15 -8.00 -18.57
C ALA A 93 -17.59 -9.11 -17.60
N MET A 94 -16.83 -9.33 -16.51
CA MET A 94 -17.19 -10.28 -15.45
C MET A 94 -18.40 -9.81 -14.63
N GLU A 95 -18.51 -8.53 -14.28
CA GLU A 95 -19.68 -7.96 -13.59
C GLU A 95 -20.94 -8.10 -14.46
N ALA A 96 -20.82 -7.86 -15.78
CA ALA A 96 -21.91 -8.07 -16.72
C ALA A 96 -22.36 -9.55 -16.78
N ILE A 97 -21.43 -10.50 -16.69
CA ILE A 97 -21.73 -11.94 -16.61
C ILE A 97 -22.37 -12.31 -15.27
N TYR A 98 -21.92 -11.70 -14.17
CA TYR A 98 -22.43 -11.94 -12.81
C TYR A 98 -23.87 -11.43 -12.63
N HIS A 99 -24.23 -10.33 -13.30
CA HIS A 99 -25.59 -9.82 -13.35
C HIS A 99 -26.51 -10.54 -14.35
N GLY A 100 -25.98 -11.47 -15.14
CA GLY A 100 -26.78 -12.43 -15.91
C GLY A 100 -27.09 -13.68 -15.08
N ASP A 101 -28.33 -14.18 -15.16
CA ASP A 101 -28.88 -15.30 -14.37
C ASP A 101 -28.20 -16.67 -14.61
N GLY A 102 -26.92 -16.83 -14.31
CA GLY A 102 -26.20 -18.09 -14.37
C GLY A 102 -25.21 -18.26 -13.22
N PRO A 103 -24.97 -19.50 -12.73
CA PRO A 103 -24.01 -19.73 -11.66
C PRO A 103 -22.61 -19.33 -12.14
N ALA A 104 -22.06 -18.26 -11.57
CA ALA A 104 -20.73 -17.79 -11.90
C ALA A 104 -19.69 -18.91 -11.66
N PRO A 105 -18.90 -19.31 -12.67
CA PRO A 105 -17.93 -20.38 -12.52
C PRO A 105 -16.75 -19.92 -11.65
N TRP A 106 -16.86 -20.12 -10.33
CA TRP A 106 -15.89 -19.71 -9.29
C TRP A 106 -14.44 -20.19 -9.55
N HIS A 107 -14.25 -21.24 -10.33
CA HIS A 107 -12.95 -21.78 -10.72
C HIS A 107 -12.18 -20.87 -11.70
N LEU A 108 -12.85 -19.98 -12.43
CA LEU A 108 -12.21 -18.93 -13.24
C LEU A 108 -11.60 -17.79 -12.39
N TRP A 109 -11.88 -17.78 -11.08
CA TRP A 109 -11.46 -16.74 -10.13
C TRP A 109 -10.16 -17.11 -9.41
N LEU A 110 -9.76 -18.40 -9.48
CA LEU A 110 -8.55 -18.93 -8.85
C LEU A 110 -7.23 -18.27 -9.30
N PRO A 111 -7.05 -17.86 -10.58
CA PRO A 111 -5.82 -17.20 -11.01
C PRO A 111 -5.66 -15.75 -10.52
N LEU A 112 -6.70 -15.16 -9.93
CA LEU A 112 -6.78 -13.74 -9.56
C LEU A 112 -6.83 -13.50 -8.04
N ILE A 113 -7.02 -14.55 -7.23
CA ILE A 113 -7.07 -14.49 -5.75
C ILE A 113 -5.69 -14.74 -5.12
N GLN A 114 -4.63 -14.96 -5.91
CA GLN A 114 -3.28 -15.05 -5.35
C GLN A 114 -2.75 -13.66 -4.98
N CYS A 115 -3.04 -13.29 -3.73
CA CYS A 115 -2.30 -12.33 -2.93
C CYS A 115 -0.84 -12.77 -2.75
#